data_AF-A0A7C1TW14-F1
#
_entry.id   AF-A0A7C1TW14-F1
#
_cell.length_a   1.000
_cell.length_b   1.000
_cell.length_c   1.000
_cell.angle_alpha   90.00
_cell.angle_beta   90.00
_cell.angle_gamma   90.00
#
_symmetry.space_group_name_H-M   'P 1'
#
loop_
_entity.id
_entity.type
_entity.pdbx_description
1 polymer ?
#
loop_
_entity_poly.entity_id
_entity_poly.type
_entity_poly.pdbx_seq_one_letter_code
_entity_poly.pdbx_strand_id
1 'polypeptide(L)'
;MTGISTILKEMKLNPKGIRFNELQKVCEHYFGKPRQSGSSHCIYKTPWPGDPRVNIQNKKEKAKSYQVKQVLLAVEKIEVQHG
;
A
#
# COMPACT_ATOMS: atom_id res chain seq x y z
N MET A 1 -6.36 2.01 -17.36
CA MET A 1 -6.09 1.78 -15.91
C MET A 1 -4.58 1.73 -15.71
N THR A 2 -4.04 2.42 -14.70
CA THR A 2 -2.62 2.35 -14.35
C THR A 2 -2.26 0.95 -13.83
N GLY A 3 -1.17 0.38 -14.34
CA GLY A 3 -0.65 -0.92 -13.90
C GLY A 3 0.02 -0.84 -12.52
N ILE A 4 0.08 -1.96 -11.79
CA ILE A 4 0.70 -2.04 -10.45
C ILE A 4 2.16 -1.57 -10.51
N SER A 5 2.93 -2.03 -11.50
CA SER A 5 4.33 -1.65 -11.68
C SER A 5 4.53 -0.16 -11.90
N THR A 6 3.61 0.50 -12.62
CA THR A 6 3.62 1.96 -12.82
C THR A 6 3.34 2.69 -11.52
N ILE A 7 2.33 2.25 -10.75
CA ILE A 7 2.01 2.85 -9.44
C ILE A 7 3.18 2.67 -8.47
N LEU A 8 3.83 1.50 -8.43
CA LEU A 8 5.00 1.26 -7.57
C LEU A 8 6.18 2.18 -7.92
N LYS A 9 6.44 2.43 -9.21
CA LYS A 9 7.45 3.41 -9.63
C LYS A 9 7.09 4.81 -9.13
N GLU A 10 5.82 5.21 -9.26
CA GLU A 10 5.37 6.51 -8.75
C GLU A 10 5.47 6.59 -7.23
N MET A 11 5.12 5.53 -6.49
CA MET A 11 5.25 5.48 -5.02
C MET A 11 6.69 5.72 -4.58
N LYS A 12 7.67 5.17 -5.32
CA LYS A 12 9.11 5.36 -5.06
C LYS A 12 9.57 6.79 -5.38
N LEU A 13 9.09 7.38 -6.48
CA LEU A 13 9.49 8.72 -6.94
C LEU A 13 8.78 9.86 -6.18
N ASN A 14 7.48 9.71 -5.94
CA ASN A 14 6.62 10.73 -5.36
C ASN A 14 5.60 10.14 -4.36
N PRO A 15 6.04 9.71 -3.17
CA PRO A 15 5.15 9.14 -2.16
C PRO A 15 4.09 10.12 -1.62
N LYS A 16 4.22 11.44 -1.88
CA LYS A 16 3.20 12.45 -1.51
C LYS A 16 2.10 12.61 -2.57
N GLY A 17 2.31 12.07 -3.78
CA GLY A 17 1.42 12.22 -4.94
C GLY A 17 0.35 11.16 -5.05
N ILE A 18 0.51 10.03 -4.37
CA ILE A 18 -0.27 8.82 -4.62
C ILE A 18 -1.73 8.98 -4.19
N ARG A 19 -2.65 8.67 -5.11
CA ARG A 19 -4.09 8.63 -4.79
C ARG A 19 -4.37 7.45 -3.87
N PHE A 20 -5.35 7.62 -2.97
CA PHE A 20 -5.71 6.59 -2.01
C PHE A 20 -6.14 5.28 -2.70
N ASN A 21 -6.92 5.38 -3.78
CA ASN A 21 -7.39 4.23 -4.55
C ASN A 21 -6.25 3.48 -5.28
N GLU A 22 -5.22 4.19 -5.73
CA GLU A 22 -4.02 3.58 -6.32
C GLU A 22 -3.22 2.81 -5.27
N LEU A 23 -3.07 3.38 -4.08
CA LEU A 23 -2.45 2.67 -2.97
C LEU A 23 -3.27 1.46 -2.51
N GLN A 24 -4.60 1.56 -2.46
CA GLN A 24 -5.50 0.42 -2.20
C GLN A 24 -5.29 -0.69 -3.21
N LYS A 25 -5.22 -0.35 -4.50
CA LYS A 25 -5.00 -1.32 -5.58
C LYS A 25 -3.68 -2.08 -5.42
N VAL A 26 -2.60 -1.39 -5.05
CA VAL A 26 -1.31 -2.04 -4.73
C VAL A 26 -1.46 -2.95 -3.51
N CYS A 27 -2.11 -2.47 -2.45
CA CYS A 27 -2.29 -3.28 -1.25
C CYS A 27 -3.12 -4.55 -1.51
N GLU A 28 -4.20 -4.44 -2.29
CA GLU A 28 -5.03 -5.59 -2.66
C GLU A 28 -4.27 -6.62 -3.52
N HIS A 29 -3.38 -6.14 -4.40
CA HIS A 29 -2.56 -7.02 -5.23
C HIS A 29 -1.57 -7.86 -4.40
N TYR A 30 -0.90 -7.26 -3.42
CA TYR A 30 0.16 -7.92 -2.64
C TYR A 30 -0.35 -8.60 -1.36
N PHE A 31 -1.33 -8.00 -0.67
CA PHE A 31 -1.81 -8.46 0.64
C PHE A 31 -3.24 -9.03 0.60
N GLY A 32 -3.90 -9.02 -0.56
CA GLY A 32 -5.29 -9.47 -0.72
C GLY A 32 -6.30 -8.47 -0.16
N LYS A 33 -7.54 -8.95 0.04
CA LYS A 33 -8.64 -8.08 0.52
C LYS A 33 -8.34 -7.49 1.91
N PRO A 34 -8.69 -6.22 2.16
CA PRO A 34 -8.51 -5.62 3.48
C PRO A 34 -9.32 -6.38 4.54
N ARG A 35 -8.75 -6.55 5.72
CA ARG A 35 -9.45 -7.11 6.90
C ARG A 35 -10.50 -6.15 7.42
N GLN A 36 -10.22 -4.84 7.31
CA GLN A 36 -11.15 -3.77 7.66
C GLN A 36 -11.09 -2.71 6.56
N SER A 37 -12.26 -2.37 6.01
CA SER A 37 -12.42 -1.34 4.99
C SER A 37 -13.51 -0.35 5.41
N GLY A 38 -13.12 0.90 5.64
CA GLY A 38 -14.01 2.05 5.71
C GLY A 38 -13.78 2.99 4.52
N SER A 39 -14.59 4.04 4.39
CA SER A 39 -14.48 5.01 3.29
C SER A 39 -13.16 5.78 3.27
N SER A 40 -12.46 5.87 4.40
CA SER A 40 -11.22 6.65 4.56
C SER A 40 -10.05 5.84 5.12
N HIS A 41 -10.23 4.57 5.47
CA HIS A 41 -9.21 3.78 6.16
C HIS A 41 -9.33 2.31 5.74
N CYS A 42 -8.21 1.69 5.37
CA CYS A 42 -8.13 0.26 5.12
C CYS A 42 -6.96 -0.37 5.88
N ILE A 43 -7.19 -1.57 6.44
CA ILE A 43 -6.17 -2.36 7.14
C ILE A 43 -6.07 -3.72 6.46
N TYR A 44 -4.84 -4.11 6.13
CA TYR A 44 -4.53 -5.36 5.44
C TYR A 44 -3.76 -6.31 6.36
N LYS A 45 -3.93 -7.62 6.14
CA LYS A 45 -3.20 -8.65 6.88
C LYS A 45 -1.88 -8.93 6.16
N THR A 46 -0.79 -8.98 6.92
CA THR A 46 0.53 -9.40 6.43
C THR A 46 0.81 -10.86 6.82
N PRO A 47 1.64 -11.59 6.05
CA PRO A 47 2.00 -12.97 6.37
C PRO A 47 2.99 -13.08 7.55
N TRP A 48 3.65 -11.97 7.93
CA TRP A 48 4.52 -11.90 9.10
C TRP A 48 3.83 -11.25 10.31
N PRO A 49 4.28 -11.58 11.53
CA PRO A 49 3.94 -10.81 12.72
C PRO A 49 4.69 -9.48 12.77
N GLY A 50 4.08 -8.47 13.39
CA GLY A 50 4.72 -7.18 13.64
C GLY A 50 4.83 -6.29 12.39
N ASP A 51 5.91 -5.52 12.32
CA ASP A 51 6.15 -4.53 11.27
C ASP A 51 6.90 -5.11 10.04
N PRO A 52 6.76 -4.48 8.86
CA PRO A 52 5.87 -3.34 8.58
C PRO A 52 4.39 -3.77 8.53
N ARG A 53 3.53 -2.99 9.20
CA ARG A 53 2.06 -3.13 9.09
C ARG A 53 1.54 -2.38 7.87
N VAL A 54 0.48 -2.91 7.27
CA VAL A 54 -0.19 -2.29 6.11
C VAL A 54 -1.52 -1.70 6.54
N ASN A 55 -1.47 -0.41 6.88
CA ASN A 55 -2.62 0.39 7.29
C ASN A 55 -2.56 1.71 6.51
N ILE A 56 -3.56 1.96 5.67
CA ILE A 56 -3.61 3.11 4.77
C ILE A 56 -4.80 4.00 5.08
N GLN A 57 -4.60 5.30 5.04
CA GLN A 57 -5.62 6.31 5.32
C GLN A 57 -5.71 7.32 4.17
N ASN A 58 -6.94 7.68 3.85
CA ASN A 58 -7.28 8.72 2.90
C ASN A 58 -7.14 10.10 3.59
N LYS A 59 -6.40 10.99 2.95
CA LYS A 59 -6.25 12.40 3.29
C LYS A 59 -6.62 13.22 2.05
N LYS A 60 -7.89 13.57 1.93
CA LYS A 60 -8.44 14.34 0.79
C LYS A 60 -8.02 13.73 -0.55
N GLU A 61 -8.48 12.50 -0.81
CA GLU A 61 -8.23 11.68 -2.01
C GLU A 61 -6.83 11.08 -2.15
N LYS A 62 -5.84 11.58 -1.39
CA LYS A 62 -4.47 11.07 -1.40
C LYS A 62 -4.18 10.17 -0.22
N ALA A 63 -3.25 9.25 -0.38
CA ALA A 63 -2.71 8.50 0.74
C ALA A 63 -1.77 9.38 1.58
N LYS A 64 -1.62 9.06 2.87
CA LYS A 64 -0.56 9.70 3.66
C LYS A 64 0.80 9.15 3.20
N SER A 65 1.76 10.05 2.96
CA SER A 65 3.05 9.69 2.36
C SER A 65 3.87 8.70 3.19
N TYR A 66 3.77 8.73 4.53
CA TYR A 66 4.45 7.74 5.36
C TYR A 66 3.83 6.34 5.21
N GLN A 67 2.53 6.23 4.94
CA GLN A 67 1.86 4.95 4.70
C GLN A 67 2.25 4.41 3.33
N VAL A 68 2.41 5.27 2.32
CA VAL A 68 2.98 4.87 1.02
C VAL A 68 4.37 4.25 1.22
N LYS A 69 5.23 4.87 2.03
CA LYS A 69 6.56 4.33 2.35
C LYS A 69 6.48 3.01 3.13
N GLN A 70 5.57 2.89 4.09
CA GLN A 70 5.36 1.62 4.82
C GLN A 70 4.90 0.49 3.89
N VAL A 71 4.02 0.80 2.94
CA VAL A 71 3.58 -0.17 1.93
C VAL A 71 4.74 -0.58 1.03
N LEU A 72 5.62 0.34 0.62
CA LEU A 72 6.83 -0.01 -0.14
C LEU A 72 7.71 -1.01 0.62
N LEU A 73 7.95 -0.78 1.91
CA LEU A 73 8.73 -1.71 2.75
C LEU A 73 8.05 -3.08 2.89
N ALA A 74 6.72 -3.09 2.99
CA ALA A 74 5.95 -4.34 3.07
C ALA A 74 5.97 -5.10 1.73
N VAL A 75 5.88 -4.40 0.61
CA VAL A 75 6.00 -5.00 -0.74
C VAL A 75 7.39 -5.60 -0.93
N GLU A 76 8.45 -4.86 -0.60
CA GLU A 76 9.82 -5.36 -0.65
C GLU A 76 10.01 -6.63 0.18
N LYS A 77 9.41 -6.68 1.39
CA LYS A 77 9.45 -7.87 2.23
C LYS A 77 8.73 -9.09 1.63
N ILE A 78 7.61 -8.89 0.93
CA ILE A 78 6.95 -9.98 0.19
C ILE A 78 7.84 -10.45 -0.96
N GLU A 79 8.35 -9.52 -1.77
CA GLU A 79 9.14 -9.86 -2.95
C GLU A 79 10.45 -10.58 -2.57
N VAL A 80 11.10 -10.21 -1.47
CA VAL A 80 12.30 -10.90 -0.96
C VAL A 80 11.97 -12.28 -0.38
N GLN A 81 10.79 -12.49 0.19
CA GLN A 81 10.39 -13.80 0.73
C GLN A 81 9.92 -14.79 -0.34
N HIS A 82 9.52 -14.31 -1.51
CA HIS A 82 8.98 -15.10 -2.61
C HIS A 82 9.89 -15.17 -3.85
N GLY A 83 11.06 -14.55 -3.81
CA GLY A 83 12.12 -14.65 -4.84
C GLY A 83 13.27 -15.52 -4.37
#